data_AF-A0A2N3PS41-F1
#
_entry.id   AF-A0A2N3PS41-F1
#
_cell.length_a   1.000
_cell.length_b   1.000
_cell.length_c   1.000
_cell.angle_alpha   90.00
_cell.angle_beta   90.00
_cell.angle_gamma   90.00
#
_symmetry.space_group_name_H-M   'P 1'
#
loop_
_entity.id
_entity.type
_entity.pdbx_description
1 polymer ?
#
loop_
_entity_poly.entity_id
_entity_poly.type
_entity_poly.pdbx_seq_one_letter_code
_entity_poly.pdbx_strand_id
1 'polypeptide(L)' 'MPQILGPILSLFSDVRAFQVPGHQGVCPAPSFSAFGRSFTINAHCTLIEQQRSVIAGLMAVVWMLIGLMIVLKA' A
#
# COMPACT_ATOMS: atom_id res chain seq x y z
N MET A 1 -28.61 23.89 10.72
CA MET A 1 -27.31 23.25 10.98
C MET A 1 -27.40 21.80 10.51
N PRO A 2 -26.84 21.45 9.34
CA PRO A 2 -27.23 20.23 8.64
C PRO A 2 -26.58 19.01 9.30
N GLN A 3 -27.39 18.17 9.93
CA GLN A 3 -26.98 16.88 10.51
C GLN A 3 -26.45 15.86 9.48
N ILE A 4 -26.48 16.19 8.19
CA ILE A 4 -26.04 15.31 7.09
C ILE A 4 -24.53 15.10 7.04
N LEU A 5 -23.73 16.01 7.63
CA LEU A 5 -22.28 15.86 7.70
C LEU A 5 -21.79 15.01 8.87
N GLY A 6 -22.66 14.65 9.82
CA GLY A 6 -22.29 13.87 11.01
C GLY A 6 -21.52 12.58 10.68
N PRO A 7 -22.00 11.74 9.74
CA PRO A 7 -21.32 10.51 9.34
C PRO A 7 -19.97 10.74 8.63
N ILE A 8 -19.86 11.83 7.86
CA ILE A 8 -18.63 12.16 7.14
C ILE A 8 -17.56 12.58 8.15
N LEU A 9 -17.94 13.42 9.13
CA LEU A 9 -17.02 13.89 10.17
C LEU A 9 -16.55 12.74 11.09
N SER A 10 -17.40 11.75 11.38
CA SER A 10 -16.98 10.56 12.14
C SER A 10 -15.99 9.69 11.37
N LEU A 11 -16.21 9.45 10.07
CA LEU A 11 -15.27 8.70 9.21
C LEU A 11 -13.89 9.39 9.14
N PHE A 12 -13.87 10.73 9.06
CA PHE A 12 -12.61 11.48 9.07
C PHE A 12 -11.84 11.37 10.40
N SER A 13 -12.52 11.08 11.52
CA SER A 13 -11.85 10.87 12.81
C SER A 13 -11.12 9.52 12.82
N ASP A 14 -11.74 8.48 12.28
CA ASP A 14 -11.14 7.14 12.19
C ASP A 14 -9.93 7.13 11.24
N VAL A 15 -9.99 7.87 10.13
CA VAL A 15 -8.85 8.04 9.22
C VAL A 15 -7.71 8.83 9.87
N ARG A 16 -8.02 9.80 10.74
CA ARG A 16 -6.98 10.52 11.51
C ARG A 16 -6.30 9.65 12.55
N ALA A 17 -7.04 8.71 13.13
CA ALA A 17 -6.52 7.73 14.09
C ALA A 17 -5.84 6.53 13.40
N PHE A 18 -5.93 6.42 12.07
CA PHE A 18 -5.33 5.33 11.32
C PHE A 18 -3.81 5.38 11.41
N GLN A 19 -3.27 4.44 12.17
CA GLN A 19 -1.84 4.15 12.21
C GLN A 19 -1.63 2.91 11.36
N VAL A 20 -0.80 3.00 10.32
CA VAL A 20 -0.35 1.82 9.59
C VAL A 20 0.43 0.95 10.58
N PRO A 21 -0.04 -0.27 10.90
CA PRO A 21 0.70 -1.15 11.80
C PRO A 21 2.09 -1.36 11.22
N GLY A 22 3.15 -1.15 12.02
CA GLY A 22 4.55 -1.23 11.57
C GLY A 22 5.03 -2.64 11.19
N HIS A 23 4.11 -3.55 10.89
CA HIS A 23 4.43 -4.91 10.45
C HIS A 23 4.89 -4.80 9.00
N GLN A 24 6.18 -5.08 8.79
CA GLN A 24 6.70 -5.24 7.44
C GLN A 24 5.98 -6.44 6.82
N GLY A 25 5.24 -6.19 5.73
CA GLY A 25 4.63 -7.27 4.96
C GLY A 25 5.73 -8.18 4.46
N VAL A 26 5.85 -9.37 5.04
CA VAL A 26 6.75 -10.41 4.56
C VAL A 26 6.09 -11.01 3.34
N CYS A 27 6.77 -10.98 2.20
CA CYS A 27 6.26 -11.55 0.97
C CYS A 27 6.13 -13.08 1.15
N PRO A 28 4.91 -13.63 1.26
CA PRO A 28 4.76 -15.05 1.50
C PRO A 28 5.20 -15.77 0.24
N ALA A 29 6.10 -16.73 0.41
CA ALA A 29 6.64 -17.58 -0.65
C ALA A 29 5.90 -18.92 -0.64
N PRO A 30 4.63 -19.01 -1.12
CA PRO A 30 3.90 -20.26 -1.05
C PRO A 30 4.62 -21.32 -1.88
N SER A 31 4.98 -22.41 -1.22
CA SER A 31 5.50 -23.62 -1.86
C SER A 31 4.38 -24.65 -1.97
N PHE A 32 4.15 -25.20 -3.16
CA PHE A 32 3.21 -26.30 -3.38
C PHE A 32 3.92 -27.49 -4.01
N SER A 33 3.54 -28.71 -3.63
CA SER A 33 4.06 -29.93 -4.26
C SER A 33 3.08 -30.44 -5.31
N ALA A 34 3.52 -30.59 -6.55
CA ALA A 34 2.75 -31.21 -7.63
C ALA A 34 3.67 -32.14 -8.43
N PHE A 35 3.16 -33.30 -8.88
CA PHE A 35 3.91 -34.27 -9.71
C PHE A 35 5.26 -34.72 -9.10
N GLY A 36 5.36 -34.84 -7.78
CA GLY A 36 6.60 -35.21 -7.09
C GLY A 36 7.69 -34.12 -7.12
N ARG A 37 7.35 -32.88 -7.49
CA ARG A 37 8.23 -31.70 -7.48
C ARG A 37 7.66 -30.61 -6.57
N SER A 38 8.53 -29.87 -5.90
CA SER A 38 8.18 -28.68 -5.12
C SER A 38 8.33 -27.42 -5.96
N PHE A 39 7.26 -26.63 -6.11
CA PHE A 39 7.26 -25.35 -6.80
C PHE A 39 7.11 -24.23 -5.78
N THR A 40 8.00 -23.24 -5.81
CA THR A 40 7.94 -22.07 -4.92
C THR A 40 7.68 -20.82 -5.75
N ILE A 41 6.59 -20.10 -5.43
CA ILE A 41 6.20 -18.89 -6.16
C ILE A 41 6.96 -17.69 -5.59
N ASN A 42 8.17 -17.45 -6.10
CA ASN A 42 9.06 -16.39 -5.60
C ASN A 42 9.32 -15.26 -6.60
N ALA A 43 8.92 -15.38 -7.87
CA ALA A 43 9.35 -14.45 -8.92
C ALA A 43 8.96 -12.98 -8.64
N HIS A 44 7.75 -12.75 -8.11
CA HIS A 44 7.30 -11.40 -7.76
C HIS A 44 7.91 -10.91 -6.44
N CYS A 45 8.15 -11.82 -5.49
CA CYS A 45 8.75 -11.49 -4.21
C CYS A 45 10.22 -11.10 -4.35
N THR A 46 11.01 -11.78 -5.19
CA THR A 46 12.43 -11.44 -5.37
C THR A 46 12.60 -10.03 -5.91
N LEU A 47 11.81 -9.64 -6.91
CA LEU A 47 11.90 -8.33 -7.54
C LEU A 47 11.49 -7.20 -6.59
N ILE A 48 10.39 -7.40 -5.85
CA ILE A 48 9.86 -6.42 -4.91
C ILE A 48 10.79 -6.28 -3.70
N GLU A 49 11.31 -7.38 -3.16
CA GLU A 49 12.21 -7.32 -1.99
C GLU A 49 13.55 -6.68 -2.35
N GLN A 50 14.11 -7.02 -3.51
CA GLN A 50 15.39 -6.45 -3.97
C GLN A 50 15.31 -4.95 -4.22
N GLN A 51 14.16 -4.43 -4.66
CA GLN A 51 13.96 -3.02 -5.00
C GLN A 51 12.95 -2.31 -4.11
N ARG A 52 12.72 -2.82 -2.90
CA ARG A 52 11.67 -2.31 -2.00
C ARG A 52 11.78 -0.81 -1.75
N SER A 53 12.99 -0.33 -1.47
CA SER A 53 13.27 1.09 -1.23
C SER A 53 13.08 1.95 -2.48
N VAL A 54 13.50 1.45 -3.64
CA VAL A 54 13.37 2.15 -4.93
C VAL A 54 11.91 2.28 -5.32
N ILE A 55 11.14 1.19 -5.25
CA ILE A 55 9.71 1.18 -5.57
C ILE A 55 8.95 2.11 -4.62
N ALA A 56 9.24 2.05 -3.31
CA ALA A 56 8.62 2.92 -2.33
C ALA A 56 8.92 4.41 -2.61
N GLY A 57 10.19 4.73 -2.93
CA GLY A 57 10.59 6.09 -3.27
C GLY A 57 9.91 6.62 -4.55
N LEU A 58 9.86 5.81 -5.60
CA LEU A 58 9.19 6.17 -6.86
C LEU A 58 7.70 6.41 -6.65
N MET A 59 7.02 5.52 -5.92
CA MET A 59 5.59 5.70 -5.62
C MET A 59 5.34 6.95 -4.78
N ALA A 60 6.19 7.24 -3.79
CA ALA A 60 6.08 8.47 -3.02
C ALA A 60 6.20 9.72 -3.90
N VAL A 61 7.18 9.76 -4.81
CA VAL A 61 7.34 10.87 -5.77
C VAL A 61 6.12 11.00 -6.69
N VAL A 62 5.62 9.89 -7.24
CA VAL A 62 4.43 9.89 -8.10
C VAL A 62 3.22 10.46 -7.37
N TRP A 63 2.96 10.00 -6.14
CA TRP A 63 1.85 10.52 -5.34
C TRP A 63 2.03 11.99 -4.94
N MET A 64 3.25 12.44 -4.64
CA MET A 64 3.53 13.85 -4.41
C MET A 64 3.21 14.70 -5.65
N LEU A 65 3.65 14.27 -6.84
CA LEU A 65 3.38 14.99 -8.09
C LEU A 65 1.89 15.03 -8.42
N ILE A 66 1.17 13.91 -8.25
CA ILE A 66 -0.28 13.85 -8.44
C ILE A 66 -0.98 14.81 -7.47
N GLY A 67 -0.64 14.76 -6.18
CA GLY A 67 -1.21 15.64 -5.17
C GLY A 67 -0.94 17.12 -5.48
N LEU A 68 0.29 17.44 -5.88
CA LEU A 68 0.68 18.79 -6.29
C LEU A 68 -0.15 19.28 -7.48
N MET A 69 -0.30 18.46 -8.53
CA MET A 69 -1.10 18.80 -9.69
C MET A 69 -2.57 19.02 -9.33
N ILE A 70 -3.15 18.22 -8.43
CA ILE A 70 -4.54 18.42 -7.97
C ILE A 70 -4.68 19.79 -7.28
N VAL A 71 -3.73 20.18 -6.43
CA VAL A 71 -3.77 21.47 -5.72
C VAL A 71 -3.55 22.66 -6.66
N LEU A 72 -2.62 22.54 -7.62
CA LEU A 72 -2.32 23.61 -8.58
C LEU A 72 -3.34 23.76 -9.71
N LYS A 73 -4.22 22.79 -9.91
CA LYS A 73 -5.34 22.88 -10.87
C LYS A 73 -6.51 23.72 -10.35
N ALA A 74 -6.40 24.27 -9.13
CA ALA A 74 -7.34 25.24 -8.54
C ALA A 74 -7.14 26.66 -9.07
#